data_AF-A0A0M0BZM5-F1
#
_entry.id   AF-A0A0M0BZM5-F1
#
_cell.length_a   1.000
_cell.length_b   1.000
_cell.length_c   1.000
_cell.angle_alpha   90.00
_cell.angle_beta   90.00
_cell.angle_gamma   90.00
#
_symmetry.space_group_name_H-M   'P 1'
#
loop_
_entity.id
_entity.type
_entity.pdbx_description
1 polymer ?
#
loop_
_entity_poly.entity_id
_entity_poly.type
_entity_poly.pdbx_seq_one_letter_code
_entity_poly.pdbx_strand_id
1 'polypeptide(L)'
;MNLKLHITKREITHHSTIIKTKYLFSVIDLDRSDQYPQNFVSVLPRKINVTVKPCNIFEELFGNRSLETAKQLLEKALERRPNSETTKAIRHRLKLLNPQLNNKSKCQNCGKPIKQNKQKFRPYKFCYQCHSKGYK
;
A
#
# COMPACT_ATOMS: atom_id res chain seq x y z
N MET A 1 -1.93 11.17 18.22
CA MET A 1 -1.12 10.27 17.40
C MET A 1 -0.19 11.10 16.53
N ASN A 2 1.00 11.32 17.04
CA ASN A 2 2.12 11.92 16.34
C ASN A 2 2.83 10.84 15.51
N LEU A 3 2.27 10.56 14.35
CA LEU A 3 2.71 9.43 13.52
C LEU A 3 3.90 9.77 12.61
N LYS A 4 4.82 8.82 12.50
CA LYS A 4 5.98 8.89 11.60
C LYS A 4 6.25 7.53 10.95
N LEU A 5 6.92 7.53 9.80
CA LEU A 5 7.50 6.32 9.22
C LEU A 5 8.89 6.05 9.77
N HIS A 6 9.06 4.85 10.33
CA HIS A 6 10.35 4.23 10.57
C HIS A 6 10.62 3.26 9.40
N ILE A 7 11.67 3.54 8.62
CA ILE A 7 11.98 2.78 7.40
C ILE A 7 13.26 2.00 7.64
N THR A 8 13.19 0.67 7.54
CA THR A 8 14.36 -0.20 7.65
C THR A 8 14.68 -0.84 6.32
N LYS A 9 15.98 -0.82 5.96
CA LYS A 9 16.53 -1.54 4.82
C LYS A 9 16.95 -2.92 5.31
N ARG A 10 16.48 -3.97 4.63
CA ARG A 10 16.91 -5.35 4.87
C ARG A 10 17.39 -5.95 3.57
N GLU A 11 18.56 -6.57 3.61
CA GLU A 11 19.10 -7.35 2.51
C GLU A 11 18.67 -8.80 2.68
N ILE A 12 18.17 -9.40 1.60
CA ILE A 12 17.71 -10.79 1.59
C ILE A 12 18.49 -11.50 0.50
N THR A 13 19.26 -12.51 0.90
CA THR A 13 19.97 -13.40 -0.01
C THR A 13 18.99 -14.40 -0.60
N HIS A 14 18.94 -14.48 -1.92
CA HIS A 14 18.13 -15.44 -2.66
C HIS A 14 19.07 -16.33 -3.49
N HIS A 15 19.01 -17.65 -3.27
CA HIS A 15 19.88 -18.66 -3.91
C HIS A 15 21.37 -18.26 -3.97
N SER A 16 21.93 -17.85 -2.81
CA SER A 16 23.37 -17.66 -2.59
C SER A 16 24.08 -16.60 -3.47
N THR A 17 23.39 -15.94 -4.40
CA THR A 17 24.00 -15.05 -5.40
C THR A 17 23.22 -13.76 -5.63
N ILE A 18 21.91 -13.73 -5.38
CA ILE A 18 21.08 -12.55 -5.62
C ILE A 18 20.75 -11.86 -4.29
N ILE A 19 21.31 -10.67 -4.07
CA ILE A 19 20.95 -9.81 -2.94
C ILE A 19 19.75 -8.95 -3.34
N LYS A 20 18.57 -9.23 -2.78
CA LYS A 20 17.39 -8.38 -2.92
C LYS A 20 17.30 -7.43 -1.73
N THR A 21 17.32 -6.13 -2.01
CA THR A 21 17.04 -5.11 -1.00
C THR A 21 15.52 -4.98 -0.80
N LYS A 22 15.06 -5.12 0.43
CA LYS A 22 13.67 -4.91 0.85
C LYS A 22 13.60 -3.77 1.86
N TYR A 23 12.70 -2.83 1.60
CA TYR A 23 12.37 -1.75 2.54
C TYR A 23 11.09 -2.12 3.31
N LEU A 24 11.17 -2.09 4.64
CA LEU A 24 10.02 -2.20 5.53
C LEU A 24 9.62 -0.80 5.98
N PHE A 25 8.31 -0.52 5.94
CA PHE A 25 7.73 0.76 6.30
C PHE A 25 6.88 0.54 7.54
N SER A 26 7.43 0.86 8.70
CA SER A 26 6.73 0.77 9.98
C SER A 26 6.15 2.14 10.34
N VAL A 27 4.91 2.14 10.81
CA VAL A 27 4.26 3.32 11.39
C VAL A 27 4.55 3.30 12.88
N ILE A 28 5.10 4.41 13.36
CA ILE A 28 5.41 4.63 14.78
C ILE A 28 4.62 5.84 15.30
N ASP A 29 4.28 5.83 16.58
CA ASP A 29 3.58 6.92 17.27
C ASP A 29 4.46 7.51 18.37
N LEU A 30 4.97 8.70 18.12
CA LEU A 30 5.89 9.40 19.03
C LEU A 30 5.21 9.80 20.34
N ASP A 31 3.86 9.82 20.39
CA ASP A 31 3.13 10.06 21.64
C ASP A 31 3.23 8.86 22.61
N ARG A 32 3.55 7.66 22.11
CA ARG A 32 3.66 6.43 22.94
C ARG A 32 5.03 6.28 23.58
N SER A 33 6.09 6.57 22.81
CA SER A 33 7.48 6.48 23.23
C SER A 33 8.38 7.13 22.19
N ASP A 34 9.55 7.59 22.62
CA ASP A 34 10.58 8.08 21.70
C ASP A 34 11.33 6.95 20.98
N GLN A 35 11.28 5.73 21.52
CA GLN A 35 12.11 4.62 21.07
C GLN A 35 11.33 3.55 20.31
N TYR A 36 11.93 3.06 19.23
CA TYR A 36 11.49 1.87 18.52
C TYR A 36 12.15 0.63 19.17
N PRO A 37 11.41 -0.48 19.39
CA PRO A 37 10.07 -0.79 18.90
C PRO A 37 8.90 -0.39 19.82
N GLN A 38 9.14 0.25 20.96
CA GLN A 38 8.10 0.58 21.95
C GLN A 38 7.01 1.52 21.40
N ASN A 39 7.36 2.34 20.42
CA ASN A 39 6.42 3.22 19.69
C ASN A 39 5.84 2.61 18.41
N PHE A 40 6.05 1.32 18.15
CA PHE A 40 5.49 0.66 16.98
C PHE A 40 3.96 0.59 17.04
N VAL A 41 3.32 0.90 15.90
CA VAL A 41 1.87 0.83 15.74
C VAL A 41 1.49 -0.28 14.77
N SER A 42 1.99 -0.21 13.54
CA SER A 42 1.67 -1.19 12.49
C SER A 42 2.64 -1.09 11.32
N VAL A 43 2.62 -2.09 10.44
CA VAL A 43 3.31 -2.02 9.14
C VAL A 43 2.41 -1.31 8.14
N LEU A 44 2.96 -0.35 7.40
CA LEU A 44 2.25 0.31 6.30
C LEU A 44 2.01 -0.71 5.17
N PRO A 45 0.76 -1.00 4.77
CA PRO A 45 0.46 -2.01 3.76
C PRO A 45 0.88 -1.58 2.34
N ARG A 46 1.03 -2.56 1.44
CA ARG A 46 1.42 -2.31 0.03
C ARG A 46 0.30 -1.73 -0.81
N LYS A 47 -0.92 -2.13 -0.46
CA LYS A 47 -2.17 -1.81 -1.12
C LYS A 47 -3.14 -1.53 0.01
N ILE A 48 -3.99 -0.54 -0.18
CA ILE A 48 -5.07 -0.21 0.74
C ILE A 48 -6.36 -0.39 -0.05
N ASN A 49 -7.20 -1.32 0.38
CA ASN A 49 -8.47 -1.60 -0.27
C ASN A 49 -9.57 -0.80 0.45
N VAL A 50 -9.98 0.33 -0.11
CA VAL A 50 -10.99 1.21 0.50
C VAL A 50 -12.41 0.58 0.50
N THR A 51 -12.62 -0.50 -0.26
CA THR A 51 -13.95 -1.05 -0.56
C THR A 51 -14.27 -2.39 0.09
N VAL A 52 -13.38 -2.96 0.91
CA VAL A 52 -13.54 -4.32 1.47
C VAL A 52 -13.16 -4.31 2.96
N LYS A 53 -13.64 -5.31 3.73
CA LYS A 53 -13.24 -5.58 5.12
C LYS A 53 -11.72 -5.32 5.32
N PRO A 54 -11.30 -4.65 6.40
CA PRO A 54 -9.90 -4.40 6.69
C PRO A 54 -9.08 -5.68 6.55
N CYS A 55 -8.03 -5.61 5.75
CA CYS A 55 -7.16 -6.77 5.48
C CYS A 55 -5.90 -6.77 6.35
N ASN A 56 -5.68 -5.74 7.17
CA ASN A 56 -4.50 -5.56 8.00
C ASN A 56 -4.74 -4.56 9.15
N ILE A 57 -3.89 -4.62 10.18
CA ILE A 57 -3.95 -3.77 11.38
C ILE A 57 -3.96 -2.27 11.04
N PHE A 58 -3.23 -1.84 10.01
CA PHE A 58 -3.22 -0.44 9.61
C PHE A 58 -4.61 -0.01 9.11
N GLU A 59 -5.26 -0.82 8.27
CA GLU A 59 -6.62 -0.58 7.81
C GLU A 59 -7.66 -0.66 8.95
N GLU A 60 -7.45 -1.51 9.95
CA GLU A 60 -8.30 -1.57 11.15
C GLU A 60 -8.20 -0.29 11.98
N LEU A 61 -6.99 0.25 12.15
CA LEU A 61 -6.74 1.46 12.95
C LEU A 61 -7.23 2.74 12.27
N PHE A 62 -7.02 2.87 10.96
CA PHE A 62 -7.29 4.12 10.24
C PHE A 62 -8.56 4.07 9.38
N GLY A 63 -9.16 2.88 9.19
CA GLY A 63 -10.42 2.68 8.49
C GLY A 63 -10.49 3.41 7.15
N ASN A 64 -11.51 4.24 6.97
CA ASN A 64 -11.73 5.02 5.75
C ASN A 64 -10.63 6.05 5.46
N ARG A 65 -9.86 6.47 6.48
CA ARG A 65 -8.76 7.44 6.34
C ARG A 65 -7.43 6.77 5.99
N SER A 66 -7.36 5.44 5.99
CA SER A 66 -6.13 4.66 5.75
C SER A 66 -5.34 5.14 4.53
N LEU A 67 -6.00 5.35 3.39
CA LEU A 67 -5.31 5.76 2.17
C LEU A 67 -4.70 7.16 2.29
N GLU A 68 -5.44 8.10 2.87
CA GLU A 68 -4.99 9.48 3.09
C GLU A 68 -3.83 9.51 4.08
N THR A 69 -4.00 8.86 5.23
CA THR A 69 -2.95 8.75 6.26
C THR A 69 -1.69 8.12 5.70
N ALA A 70 -1.80 7.06 4.89
CA ALA A 70 -0.65 6.41 4.26
C ALA A 70 0.10 7.34 3.30
N LYS A 71 -0.62 8.15 2.49
CA LYS A 71 0.00 9.14 1.60
C LYS A 71 0.72 10.23 2.38
N GLN A 72 0.05 10.82 3.35
CA GLN A 72 0.64 11.87 4.20
C GLN A 72 1.90 11.38 4.92
N LEU A 73 1.89 10.15 5.44
CA LEU A 73 3.06 9.54 6.07
C LEU A 73 4.26 9.42 5.13
N LEU A 74 4.02 9.01 3.87
CA LEU A 74 5.06 8.87 2.85
C LEU A 74 5.57 10.21 2.35
N GLU A 75 4.68 11.19 2.16
CA GLU A 75 5.04 12.56 1.75
C GLU A 75 5.88 13.25 2.82
N LYS A 76 5.45 13.21 4.10
CA LYS A 76 6.24 13.69 5.24
C LYS A 76 7.59 13.00 5.36
N ALA A 77 7.69 11.72 4.98
CA ALA A 77 8.96 11.01 4.97
C ALA A 77 9.90 11.49 3.82
N LEU A 78 9.36 11.95 2.69
CA LEU A 78 10.14 12.55 1.61
C LEU A 78 10.66 13.94 1.97
N GLU A 79 9.86 14.75 2.68
CA GLU A 79 10.23 16.09 3.12
C GLU A 79 11.48 16.08 4.02
N ARG A 80 11.70 15.00 4.75
CA ARG A 80 12.90 14.78 5.60
C ARG A 80 14.19 14.50 4.80
N ARG A 81 14.13 14.57 3.46
CA ARG A 81 15.26 14.37 2.54
C ARG A 81 16.09 13.11 2.84
N PRO A 82 15.48 11.92 2.82
CA PRO A 82 16.20 10.68 3.08
C PRO A 82 17.19 10.38 1.93
N ASN A 83 18.09 9.43 2.16
CA ASN A 83 19.05 9.02 1.14
C ASN A 83 18.37 8.59 -0.18
N SER A 84 19.15 8.59 -1.28
CA SER A 84 18.63 8.34 -2.64
C SER A 84 17.87 7.00 -2.74
N GLU A 85 18.36 5.94 -2.11
CA GLU A 85 17.70 4.63 -2.15
C GLU A 85 16.37 4.62 -1.40
N THR A 86 16.34 5.19 -0.19
CA THR A 86 15.12 5.29 0.61
C THR A 86 14.10 6.20 -0.08
N THR A 87 14.55 7.29 -0.70
CA THR A 87 13.70 8.16 -1.53
C THR A 87 13.05 7.37 -2.68
N LYS A 88 13.82 6.53 -3.40
CA LYS A 88 13.29 5.65 -4.45
C LYS A 88 12.26 4.68 -3.87
N ALA A 89 12.52 4.09 -2.71
CA ALA A 89 11.60 3.17 -2.05
C ALA A 89 10.29 3.83 -1.64
N ILE A 90 10.34 5.05 -1.06
CA ILE A 90 9.15 5.82 -0.68
C ILE A 90 8.32 6.19 -1.91
N ARG A 91 8.96 6.72 -2.97
CA ARG A 91 8.27 7.07 -4.23
C ARG A 91 7.62 5.85 -4.88
N HIS A 92 8.31 4.71 -4.87
CA HIS A 92 7.74 3.46 -5.35
C HIS A 92 6.52 3.04 -4.51
N ARG A 93 6.58 3.25 -3.18
CA ARG A 93 5.46 2.97 -2.29
C ARG A 93 4.23 3.85 -2.56
N LEU A 94 4.42 5.15 -2.78
CA LEU A 94 3.36 6.07 -3.19
C LEU A 94 2.67 5.62 -4.49
N LYS A 95 3.45 5.19 -5.50
CA LYS A 95 2.91 4.67 -6.77
C LYS A 95 2.03 3.43 -6.58
N LEU A 96 2.36 2.56 -5.62
CA LEU A 96 1.57 1.36 -5.33
C LEU A 96 0.25 1.67 -4.63
N LEU A 97 0.21 2.70 -3.77
CA LEU A 97 -1.00 3.13 -3.08
C LEU A 97 -2.00 3.83 -4.01
N ASN A 98 -1.53 4.46 -5.08
CA ASN A 98 -2.37 5.08 -6.10
C ASN A 98 -2.23 4.32 -7.42
N PRO A 99 -2.79 3.10 -7.52
CA PRO A 99 -2.68 2.31 -8.74
C PRO A 99 -3.34 3.07 -9.87
N GLN A 100 -2.59 3.33 -10.94
CA GLN A 100 -3.18 3.88 -12.15
C GLN A 100 -4.27 2.93 -12.63
N LEU A 101 -5.52 3.39 -12.60
CA LEU A 101 -6.63 2.63 -13.12
C LEU A 101 -6.62 2.75 -14.65
N ASN A 102 -6.89 1.64 -15.33
CA ASN A 102 -7.28 1.66 -16.73
C ASN A 102 -8.74 1.23 -16.86
N ASN A 103 -9.37 1.71 -17.92
CA ASN A 103 -10.73 1.35 -18.33
C ASN A 103 -10.68 0.43 -19.56
N LYS A 104 -9.56 -0.28 -19.78
CA LYS A 104 -9.31 -1.01 -21.04
C LYS A 104 -10.21 -2.23 -21.22
N SER A 105 -10.77 -2.77 -20.14
CA SER A 105 -11.66 -3.93 -20.19
C SER A 105 -13.12 -3.53 -20.02
N LYS A 106 -13.99 -4.13 -20.83
CA LYS A 106 -15.45 -4.06 -20.68
C LYS A 106 -15.96 -5.33 -20.00
N CYS A 107 -17.01 -5.21 -19.21
CA CYS A 107 -17.68 -6.36 -18.61
C CYS A 107 -18.35 -7.21 -19.69
N GLN A 108 -18.11 -8.53 -19.67
CA GLN A 108 -18.71 -9.48 -20.61
C GLN A 108 -20.23 -9.59 -20.46
N ASN A 109 -20.78 -9.32 -19.27
CA ASN A 109 -22.23 -9.43 -19.02
C ASN A 109 -22.98 -8.12 -19.33
N CYS A 110 -22.51 -6.97 -18.84
CA CYS A 110 -23.23 -5.70 -18.97
C CYS A 110 -22.55 -4.65 -19.87
N GLY A 111 -21.42 -4.96 -20.50
CA GLY A 111 -20.68 -4.03 -21.38
C GLY A 111 -20.01 -2.84 -20.70
N LYS A 112 -20.29 -2.57 -19.42
CA LYS A 112 -19.74 -1.43 -18.68
C LYS A 112 -18.21 -1.50 -18.57
N PRO A 113 -17.50 -0.35 -18.63
CA PRO A 113 -16.06 -0.32 -18.43
C PRO A 113 -15.70 -0.76 -17.01
N ILE A 114 -14.72 -1.65 -16.89
CA ILE A 114 -14.19 -2.11 -15.62
C ILE A 114 -12.95 -1.29 -15.29
N LYS A 115 -13.02 -0.57 -14.16
CA LYS A 115 -11.85 0.10 -13.57
C LYS A 115 -10.95 -0.96 -12.96
N GLN A 116 -9.75 -1.14 -13.51
CA GLN A 116 -8.78 -2.10 -12.99
C GLN A 116 -7.39 -1.50 -12.89
N ASN A 117 -6.59 -2.01 -11.97
CA ASN A 117 -5.20 -1.59 -11.82
C ASN A 117 -4.40 -1.94 -13.08
N LYS A 118 -3.69 -0.95 -13.66
CA LYS A 118 -2.79 -1.13 -14.82
C LYS A 118 -1.74 -2.23 -14.60
N GLN A 119 -1.33 -2.46 -13.37
CA GLN A 119 -0.32 -3.47 -13.02
C GLN A 119 -0.87 -4.90 -13.01
N LYS A 120 -2.19 -5.10 -13.19
CA LYS A 120 -2.77 -6.44 -13.19
C LYS A 120 -2.54 -7.10 -14.55
N PHE A 121 -1.88 -8.26 -14.56
CA PHE A 121 -1.57 -9.01 -15.77
C PHE A 121 -2.82 -9.51 -16.51
N ARG A 122 -3.85 -9.96 -15.78
CA ARG A 122 -5.12 -10.41 -16.36
C ARG A 122 -6.24 -9.41 -16.06
N PRO A 123 -6.91 -8.89 -17.10
CA PRO A 123 -8.04 -8.01 -16.89
C PRO A 123 -9.23 -8.76 -16.31
N TYR A 124 -10.09 -8.07 -15.56
CA TYR A 124 -11.33 -8.68 -15.07
C TYR A 124 -12.31 -8.91 -16.22
N LYS A 125 -12.98 -10.07 -16.22
CA LYS A 125 -14.04 -10.40 -17.19
C LYS A 125 -15.40 -9.76 -16.83
N PHE A 126 -15.68 -9.61 -15.54
CA PHE A 126 -16.96 -9.11 -15.03
C PHE A 126 -16.76 -7.88 -14.15
N CYS A 127 -17.71 -6.92 -14.19
CA CYS A 127 -17.75 -5.84 -13.22
C CYS A 127 -18.23 -6.37 -11.86
N TYR A 128 -17.94 -5.61 -10.79
CA TYR A 128 -18.32 -5.98 -9.42
C TYR A 128 -19.80 -6.36 -9.29
N GLN A 129 -20.70 -5.56 -9.88
CA GLN A 129 -22.15 -5.77 -9.84
C GLN A 129 -22.59 -7.08 -10.51
N CYS A 130 -21.93 -7.49 -11.60
CA CYS A 130 -22.23 -8.74 -12.28
C CYS A 130 -21.59 -9.94 -11.56
N HIS A 131 -20.41 -9.75 -10.98
CA HIS A 131 -19.73 -10.79 -10.21
C HIS A 131 -20.47 -11.12 -8.91
N SER A 132 -20.98 -10.11 -8.19
CA SER A 132 -21.70 -10.29 -6.92
C SER A 132 -23.05 -11.00 -7.08
N LYS A 133 -23.66 -10.95 -8.28
CA LYS A 133 -24.92 -11.64 -8.57
C LYS A 133 -24.76 -13.16 -8.78
N GLY A 134 -23.55 -13.63 -9.08
CA GLY A 134 -23.28 -15.06 -9.34
C GLY A 134 -22.92 -15.88 -8.10
N TYR A 135 -22.80 -15.26 -6.93
CA TYR A 135 -22.52 -15.92 -5.64
C TYR A 135 -23.76 -15.96 -4.73
N LYS A 136 -24.95 -16.09 -5.31
CA LYS A 136 -26.17 -16.43 -4.56
C LYS A 136 -26.50 -17.89 -4.77
#